data_AF-A0A2E7TU27-F1
#
_entry.id   AF-A0A2E7TU27-F1
#
_cell.length_a   1.000
_cell.length_b   1.000
_cell.length_c   1.000
_cell.angle_alpha   90.00
_cell.angle_beta   90.00
_cell.angle_gamma   90.00
#
_symmetry.space_group_name_H-M   'P 1'
#
loop_
_entity.id
_entity.type
_entity.pdbx_description
1 polymer ?
#
loop_
_entity_poly.entity_id
_entity_poly.type
_entity_poly.pdbx_seq_one_letter_code
_entity_poly.pdbx_strand_id
1 'polypeptide(L)'
;MVWKFTLSLAAGIAMLSGVFAQGNCTSFDLEYICQNTEYVQSVSSNCGLQCLSEGEECLETCMVEQLELSLPCIGCFGEQVVCVVQNCYFACAFGTEEACAECALANCEAGFNECAGVVDFDSDTWTNLCDCNDSNPLVFPGADGTNQGFDNDCNGLLSPDELTTCLADMNTDQIIGTADLLIFLGAFNCNDNCLEGADFNNDGVVGASDLLIFLSEFGLFCF
;
A
#
# COMPACT_ATOMS: atom_id res chain seq x y z
N MET A 1 46.73 24.38 37.41
CA MET A 1 46.31 25.16 36.22
C MET A 1 45.02 24.56 35.71
N VAL A 2 44.07 25.44 35.48
CA VAL A 2 42.64 25.13 35.27
C VAL A 2 42.46 24.53 33.88
N TRP A 3 41.75 23.41 33.77
CA TRP A 3 41.02 23.14 32.55
C TRP A 3 39.58 22.76 32.86
N LYS A 4 38.69 23.60 32.34
CA LYS A 4 37.25 23.63 32.58
C LYS A 4 36.60 22.50 31.80
N PHE A 5 35.74 21.74 32.48
CA PHE A 5 34.66 21.01 31.83
C PHE A 5 33.70 22.03 31.21
N THR A 6 33.53 21.98 29.89
CA THR A 6 32.36 22.54 29.22
C THR A 6 31.60 21.37 28.62
N LEU A 7 30.59 20.89 29.35
CA LEU A 7 29.47 20.16 28.77
C LEU A 7 28.73 21.14 27.84
N SER A 8 28.92 21.02 26.54
CA SER A 8 27.95 21.56 25.59
C SER A 8 26.86 20.51 25.40
N LEU A 9 25.71 20.78 25.99
CA LEU A 9 24.46 20.05 25.74
C LEU A 9 23.99 20.42 24.32
N ALA A 10 24.47 19.70 23.31
CA ALA A 10 23.87 19.75 21.99
C ALA A 10 22.62 18.86 22.03
N ALA A 11 21.47 19.47 22.34
CA ALA A 11 20.17 18.86 22.09
C ALA A 11 19.98 18.75 20.58
N GLY A 12 20.49 17.66 20.00
CA GLY A 12 20.13 17.24 18.67
C GLY A 12 18.68 16.77 18.69
N ILE A 13 17.77 17.64 18.26
CA ILE A 13 16.43 17.23 17.86
C ILE A 13 16.63 16.45 16.56
N ALA A 14 16.85 15.14 16.67
CA ALA A 14 16.63 14.23 15.57
C ALA A 14 15.12 14.20 15.35
N MET A 15 14.63 15.00 14.39
CA MET A 15 13.36 14.73 13.74
C MET A 15 13.54 13.38 13.05
N LEU A 16 13.26 12.30 13.77
CA LEU A 16 13.00 11.00 13.18
C LEU A 16 11.65 11.13 12.48
N SER A 17 11.65 11.72 11.29
CA SER A 17 10.75 11.28 10.24
C SER A 17 11.23 9.88 9.84
N GLY A 18 11.00 8.93 10.75
CA GLY A 18 11.05 7.52 10.44
C GLY A 18 9.86 7.26 9.56
N VAL A 19 10.07 7.34 8.25
CA VAL A 19 9.35 6.44 7.36
C VAL A 19 9.72 5.06 7.90
N PHE A 20 8.78 4.41 8.57
CA PHE A 20 8.95 3.00 8.91
C PHE A 20 9.11 2.31 7.55
N ALA A 21 10.33 1.85 7.24
CA ALA A 21 10.52 0.95 6.11
C ALA A 21 9.71 -0.30 6.44
N GLN A 22 8.62 -0.50 5.72
CA GLN A 22 7.78 -1.69 5.83
C GLN A 22 8.51 -2.77 5.04
N GLY A 23 9.53 -3.38 5.66
CA GLY A 23 10.41 -4.35 5.02
C GLY A 23 11.27 -3.82 3.88
N ASN A 24 11.80 -4.75 3.09
CA ASN A 24 12.66 -4.51 1.94
C ASN A 24 11.88 -4.39 0.61
N CYS A 25 10.61 -4.78 0.56
CA CYS A 25 9.76 -4.56 -0.60
C CYS A 25 9.07 -3.20 -0.50
N THR A 26 9.04 -2.46 -1.61
CA THR A 26 8.25 -1.23 -1.72
C THR A 26 6.77 -1.55 -1.96
N SER A 27 5.89 -0.56 -1.82
CA SER A 27 4.46 -0.71 -2.18
C SER A 27 4.27 -1.15 -3.63
N PHE A 28 5.12 -0.66 -4.55
CA PHE A 28 5.10 -1.09 -5.96
C PHE A 28 5.56 -2.52 -6.15
N ASP A 29 6.53 -2.99 -5.35
CA ASP A 29 6.97 -4.39 -5.40
C ASP A 29 5.85 -5.32 -4.93
N LEU A 30 5.20 -5.00 -3.81
CA LEU A 30 4.10 -5.79 -3.25
C LEU A 30 2.91 -5.84 -4.22
N GLU A 31 2.53 -4.69 -4.79
CA GLU A 31 1.48 -4.62 -5.80
C GLU A 31 1.84 -5.45 -7.06
N TYR A 32 3.08 -5.37 -7.52
CA TYR A 32 3.55 -6.20 -8.63
C TYR A 32 3.46 -7.69 -8.31
N ILE A 33 3.87 -8.11 -7.10
CA ILE A 33 3.74 -9.50 -6.65
C ILE A 33 2.28 -9.93 -6.65
N CYS A 34 1.37 -9.12 -6.12
CA CYS A 34 -0.05 -9.43 -6.10
C CYS A 34 -0.61 -9.65 -7.51
N GLN A 35 -0.37 -8.69 -8.41
CA GLN A 35 -0.87 -8.73 -9.79
C GLN A 35 -0.24 -9.85 -10.63
N ASN A 36 0.98 -10.28 -10.30
CA ASN A 36 1.77 -11.24 -11.08
C ASN A 36 2.14 -12.50 -10.29
N THR A 37 1.32 -12.91 -9.31
CA THR A 37 1.63 -13.98 -8.35
C THR A 37 2.17 -15.25 -9.03
N GLU A 38 1.44 -15.78 -10.04
CA GLU A 38 1.86 -17.01 -10.74
C GLU A 38 3.17 -16.82 -11.51
N TYR A 39 3.39 -15.65 -12.11
CA TYR A 39 4.60 -15.34 -12.86
C TYR A 39 5.81 -15.20 -11.93
N VAL A 40 5.66 -14.45 -10.83
CA VAL A 40 6.70 -14.29 -9.81
C VAL A 40 7.06 -15.63 -9.19
N GLN A 41 6.08 -16.48 -8.85
CA GLN A 41 6.33 -17.83 -8.33
C GLN A 41 7.08 -18.72 -9.33
N SER A 42 6.68 -18.67 -10.60
CA SER A 42 7.34 -19.41 -11.67
C SER A 42 8.79 -18.98 -11.88
N VAL A 43 9.05 -17.66 -11.95
CA VAL A 43 10.41 -17.13 -12.09
C VAL A 43 11.26 -17.46 -10.87
N SER A 44 10.73 -17.26 -9.66
CA SER A 44 11.42 -17.58 -8.40
C SER A 44 11.81 -19.05 -8.33
N SER A 45 10.92 -19.96 -8.74
CA SER A 45 11.17 -21.40 -8.75
C SER A 45 12.21 -21.79 -9.81
N ASN A 46 12.12 -21.24 -11.02
CA ASN A 46 13.08 -21.52 -12.10
C ASN A 46 14.48 -20.99 -11.77
N CYS A 47 14.58 -19.74 -11.30
CA CYS A 47 15.84 -19.15 -10.88
C CYS A 47 16.41 -19.88 -9.66
N GLY A 48 15.57 -20.25 -8.69
CA GLY A 48 15.97 -21.07 -7.54
C GLY A 48 16.63 -22.38 -7.95
N LEU A 49 16.03 -23.12 -8.89
CA LEU A 49 16.58 -24.37 -9.41
C LEU A 49 17.85 -24.18 -10.23
N GLN A 50 17.88 -23.14 -11.08
CA GLN A 50 19.04 -22.82 -11.90
C GLN A 50 20.26 -22.44 -11.05
N CYS A 51 20.03 -21.70 -9.96
CA CYS A 51 21.07 -21.13 -9.11
C CYS A 51 21.38 -21.96 -7.85
N LEU A 52 20.82 -23.16 -7.71
CA LEU A 52 20.98 -24.05 -6.53
C LEU A 52 22.44 -24.20 -6.06
N SER A 53 23.40 -24.24 -6.99
CA SER A 53 24.84 -24.39 -6.69
C SER A 53 25.65 -23.10 -6.82
N GLU A 54 25.04 -22.01 -7.29
CA GLU A 54 25.72 -20.75 -7.63
C GLU A 54 25.51 -19.68 -6.54
N GLY A 55 24.47 -19.82 -5.73
CA GLY A 55 24.21 -18.97 -4.57
C GLY A 55 23.28 -17.78 -4.88
N GLU A 56 23.20 -16.86 -3.92
CA GLU A 56 22.25 -15.73 -3.91
C GLU A 56 22.46 -14.76 -5.08
N GLU A 57 23.70 -14.41 -5.43
CA GLU A 57 24.02 -13.48 -6.53
C GLU A 57 23.48 -13.98 -7.89
N CYS A 58 23.52 -15.29 -8.13
CA CYS A 58 22.91 -15.89 -9.32
C CYS A 58 21.38 -15.74 -9.29
N LEU A 59 20.75 -16.01 -8.15
CA LEU A 59 19.30 -15.92 -8.00
C LEU A 59 18.83 -14.48 -8.25
N GLU A 60 19.47 -13.51 -7.60
CA GLU A 60 19.13 -12.10 -7.76
C GLU A 60 19.26 -11.66 -9.21
N THR A 61 20.38 -12.01 -9.87
CA THR A 61 20.60 -11.68 -11.27
C THR A 61 19.53 -12.30 -12.17
N CYS A 62 19.20 -13.58 -11.95
CA CYS A 62 18.19 -14.29 -12.73
C CYS A 62 16.78 -13.68 -12.58
N MET A 63 16.43 -13.23 -11.37
CA MET A 63 15.13 -12.63 -11.08
C MET A 63 15.02 -11.20 -11.61
N VAL A 64 16.06 -10.37 -11.49
CA VAL A 64 16.08 -8.99 -12.01
C VAL A 64 15.97 -8.94 -13.53
N GLU A 65 16.47 -9.95 -14.24
CA GLU A 65 16.35 -10.02 -15.70
C GLU A 65 14.91 -10.27 -16.19
N GLN A 66 14.01 -10.73 -15.31
CA GLN A 66 12.67 -11.19 -15.67
C GLN A 66 11.55 -10.47 -14.92
N LEU A 67 11.81 -9.97 -13.71
CA LEU A 67 10.82 -9.34 -12.83
C LEU A 67 11.10 -7.85 -12.68
N GLU A 68 10.03 -7.08 -12.49
CA GLU A 68 10.09 -5.65 -12.22
C GLU A 68 10.10 -5.37 -10.70
N LEU A 69 10.86 -6.17 -9.96
CA LEU A 69 11.02 -6.03 -8.52
C LEU A 69 12.32 -5.31 -8.17
N SER A 70 12.29 -4.56 -7.06
CA SER A 70 13.48 -3.95 -6.50
C SER A 70 14.46 -5.00 -6.00
N LEU A 71 15.76 -4.71 -6.11
CA LEU A 71 16.84 -5.59 -5.62
C LEU A 71 16.65 -5.98 -4.15
N PRO A 72 16.33 -5.06 -3.21
CA PRO A 72 16.09 -5.44 -1.83
C PRO A 72 14.91 -6.41 -1.66
N CYS A 73 13.84 -6.25 -2.45
CA CYS A 73 12.70 -7.17 -2.43
C CYS A 73 13.08 -8.57 -2.95
N ILE A 74 13.85 -8.64 -4.04
CA ILE A 74 14.36 -9.90 -4.58
C ILE A 74 15.25 -10.63 -3.55
N GLY A 75 16.03 -9.90 -2.76
CA GLY A 75 16.79 -10.46 -1.64
C GLY A 75 15.93 -11.29 -0.66
N CYS A 76 14.68 -10.89 -0.42
CA CYS A 76 13.75 -11.67 0.42
C CYS A 76 13.39 -13.03 -0.19
N PHE A 77 13.28 -13.12 -1.52
CA PHE A 77 13.10 -14.41 -2.19
C PHE A 77 14.37 -15.28 -2.06
N GLY A 78 15.56 -14.67 -2.05
CA GLY A 78 16.82 -15.36 -1.73
C GLY A 78 16.84 -15.97 -0.34
N GLU A 79 16.49 -15.17 0.68
CA GLU A 79 16.36 -15.66 2.05
C GLU A 79 15.33 -16.80 2.17
N GLN A 80 14.20 -16.67 1.47
CA GLN A 80 13.17 -17.69 1.44
C GLN A 80 13.66 -18.99 0.79
N VAL A 81 14.36 -18.93 -0.34
CA VAL A 81 14.96 -20.11 -1.00
C VAL A 81 15.95 -20.80 -0.07
N VAL A 82 16.80 -20.05 0.63
CA VAL A 82 17.73 -20.60 1.63
C VAL A 82 16.97 -21.32 2.74
N CYS A 83 15.89 -20.72 3.26
CA CYS A 83 15.04 -21.36 4.26
C CYS A 83 14.42 -22.67 3.74
N VAL A 84 13.89 -22.68 2.52
CA VAL A 84 13.25 -23.85 1.91
C VAL A 84 14.26 -24.98 1.71
N VAL A 85 15.48 -24.67 1.24
CA VAL A 85 16.54 -25.68 1.12
C VAL A 85 16.98 -26.23 2.48
N GLN A 86 16.94 -25.43 3.55
CA GLN A 86 17.35 -25.91 4.87
C GLN A 86 16.27 -26.73 5.59
N ASN A 87 15.01 -26.30 5.52
CA ASN A 87 13.93 -26.84 6.33
C ASN A 87 12.99 -27.77 5.53
N CYS A 88 12.92 -27.59 4.22
CA CYS A 88 11.93 -28.23 3.36
C CYS A 88 12.52 -29.05 2.22
N TYR A 89 13.85 -29.24 2.16
CA TYR A 89 14.51 -29.97 1.07
C TYR A 89 13.87 -31.32 0.74
N PHE A 90 13.58 -32.15 1.74
CA PHE A 90 12.98 -33.46 1.48
C PHE A 90 11.55 -33.36 0.93
N ALA A 91 10.77 -32.40 1.42
CA ALA A 91 9.42 -32.15 0.92
C ALA A 91 9.45 -31.63 -0.52
N CYS A 92 10.39 -30.74 -0.84
CA CYS A 92 10.47 -30.09 -2.16
C CYS A 92 11.22 -30.90 -3.22
N ALA A 93 12.23 -31.69 -2.84
CA ALA A 93 13.00 -32.51 -3.78
C ALA A 93 12.37 -33.89 -4.05
N PHE A 94 11.61 -34.44 -3.09
CA PHE A 94 11.09 -35.80 -3.16
C PHE A 94 9.59 -35.92 -2.84
N GLY A 95 8.93 -34.85 -2.41
CA GLY A 95 7.49 -34.81 -2.14
C GLY A 95 6.67 -34.31 -3.34
N THR A 96 5.39 -34.04 -3.09
CA THR A 96 4.52 -33.35 -4.04
C THR A 96 4.71 -31.84 -3.93
N GLU A 97 4.23 -31.11 -4.95
CA GLU A 97 4.18 -29.64 -4.92
C GLU A 97 3.40 -29.14 -3.69
N GLU A 98 2.27 -29.78 -3.36
CA GLU A 98 1.48 -29.48 -2.17
C GLU A 98 2.29 -29.68 -0.88
N ALA A 99 3.03 -30.78 -0.76
CA ALA A 99 3.84 -31.05 0.43
C ALA A 99 5.01 -30.05 0.59
N CYS A 100 5.59 -29.60 -0.53
CA CYS A 100 6.60 -28.54 -0.53
C CYS A 100 6.00 -27.21 -0.08
N ALA A 101 4.85 -26.83 -0.65
CA ALA A 101 4.14 -25.59 -0.31
C ALA A 101 3.71 -25.58 1.17
N GLU A 102 3.13 -26.66 1.69
CA GLU A 102 2.78 -26.78 3.11
C GLU A 102 4.00 -26.63 4.03
N CYS A 103 5.14 -27.21 3.65
CA CYS A 103 6.38 -27.05 4.41
C CYS A 103 6.89 -25.61 4.37
N ALA A 104 6.90 -24.98 3.19
CA ALA A 104 7.34 -23.59 3.02
C ALA A 104 6.45 -22.62 3.80
N LEU A 105 5.14 -22.83 3.78
CA LEU A 105 4.17 -22.09 4.58
C LEU A 105 4.48 -22.20 6.07
N ALA A 106 4.70 -23.43 6.56
CA ALA A 106 4.91 -23.68 7.97
C ALA A 106 6.26 -23.16 8.52
N ASN A 107 7.31 -23.06 7.68
CA ASN A 107 8.67 -22.81 8.15
C ASN A 107 9.32 -21.53 7.59
N CYS A 108 8.88 -21.04 6.44
CA CYS A 108 9.61 -20.02 5.67
C CYS A 108 8.77 -18.80 5.30
N GLU A 109 7.44 -18.90 5.28
CA GLU A 109 6.56 -17.76 4.98
C GLU A 109 6.72 -16.63 5.99
N ALA A 110 6.77 -16.95 7.29
CA ALA A 110 6.94 -15.92 8.32
C ALA A 110 8.21 -15.08 8.13
N GLY A 111 9.32 -15.72 7.75
CA GLY A 111 10.58 -15.02 7.47
C GLY A 111 10.50 -14.18 6.19
N PHE A 112 9.85 -14.69 5.15
CA PHE A 112 9.59 -13.90 3.94
C PHE A 112 8.74 -12.67 4.25
N ASN A 113 7.64 -12.83 5.00
CA ASN A 113 6.75 -11.73 5.35
C ASN A 113 7.47 -10.67 6.20
N GLU A 114 8.31 -11.08 7.14
CA GLU A 114 9.14 -10.16 7.93
C GLU A 114 10.14 -9.39 7.04
N CYS A 115 10.82 -10.08 6.11
CA CYS A 115 11.76 -9.44 5.19
C CYS A 115 11.06 -8.49 4.21
N ALA A 116 9.98 -8.93 3.59
CA ALA A 116 9.23 -8.18 2.58
C ALA A 116 8.38 -7.06 3.20
N GLY A 117 8.11 -7.10 4.50
CA GLY A 117 7.24 -6.14 5.17
C GLY A 117 5.76 -6.43 4.95
N VAL A 118 5.42 -7.70 4.73
CA VAL A 118 4.04 -8.14 4.56
C VAL A 118 3.38 -8.24 5.93
N VAL A 119 2.28 -7.50 6.12
CA VAL A 119 1.55 -7.41 7.38
C VAL A 119 0.06 -7.19 7.11
N ASP A 120 -0.78 -7.69 8.01
CA ASP A 120 -2.22 -7.39 8.13
C ASP A 120 -2.36 -6.36 9.26
N PHE A 121 -2.55 -5.08 8.92
CA PHE A 121 -2.54 -3.99 9.90
C PHE A 121 -3.93 -3.66 10.47
N ASP A 122 -5.01 -3.93 9.73
CA ASP A 122 -6.38 -3.68 10.17
C ASP A 122 -7.15 -4.93 10.63
N SER A 123 -6.51 -6.10 10.57
CA SER A 123 -6.99 -7.39 11.05
C SER A 123 -8.19 -7.96 10.30
N ASP A 124 -8.28 -7.73 8.99
CA ASP A 124 -9.34 -8.26 8.12
C ASP A 124 -8.98 -9.57 7.40
N THR A 125 -7.80 -10.14 7.69
CA THR A 125 -7.19 -11.34 7.10
C THR A 125 -6.52 -11.16 5.74
N TRP A 126 -6.60 -9.98 5.14
CA TRP A 126 -5.78 -9.57 4.02
C TRP A 126 -4.54 -8.85 4.54
N THR A 127 -3.48 -8.85 3.74
CA THR A 127 -2.25 -8.14 4.06
C THR A 127 -2.05 -7.03 3.03
N ASN A 128 -1.21 -6.06 3.36
CA ASN A 128 -0.71 -5.05 2.42
C ASN A 128 -0.08 -5.58 1.12
N LEU A 129 0.04 -6.90 0.93
CA LEU A 129 0.43 -7.49 -0.34
C LEU A 129 -0.63 -7.28 -1.42
N CYS A 130 -1.90 -7.50 -1.10
CA CYS A 130 -3.02 -7.41 -2.05
C CYS A 130 -4.15 -6.50 -1.56
N ASP A 131 -4.01 -5.94 -0.36
CA ASP A 131 -4.94 -4.98 0.20
C ASP A 131 -4.58 -3.55 -0.24
N CYS A 132 -5.48 -2.93 -1.02
CA CYS A 132 -5.30 -1.56 -1.50
C CYS A 132 -5.41 -0.52 -0.38
N ASN A 133 -5.92 -0.87 0.80
CA ASN A 133 -5.91 -0.05 2.00
C ASN A 133 -5.90 -0.89 3.29
N ASP A 134 -4.73 -1.42 3.62
CA ASP A 134 -4.40 -2.17 4.86
C ASP A 134 -4.54 -1.35 6.16
N SER A 135 -5.31 -0.25 6.17
CA SER A 135 -5.70 0.49 7.37
C SER A 135 -7.21 0.61 7.51
N ASN A 136 -7.97 -0.04 6.63
CA ASN A 136 -9.42 -0.03 6.60
C ASN A 136 -9.97 -1.45 6.32
N PRO A 137 -10.51 -2.16 7.32
CA PRO A 137 -10.92 -3.56 7.20
C PRO A 137 -12.21 -3.77 6.38
N LEU A 138 -12.67 -2.71 5.70
CA LEU A 138 -13.79 -2.73 4.75
C LEU A 138 -13.30 -2.56 3.30
N VAL A 139 -12.00 -2.43 3.09
CA VAL A 139 -11.39 -2.26 1.77
C VAL A 139 -10.39 -3.39 1.61
N PHE A 140 -10.73 -4.39 0.81
CA PHE A 140 -9.90 -5.56 0.53
C PHE A 140 -10.45 -6.30 -0.70
N PRO A 141 -9.66 -7.16 -1.37
CA PRO A 141 -10.12 -7.87 -2.54
C PRO A 141 -11.44 -8.63 -2.35
N GLY A 142 -12.47 -8.22 -3.09
CA GLY A 142 -13.81 -8.82 -3.04
C GLY A 142 -14.70 -8.36 -1.87
N ALA A 143 -14.39 -7.25 -1.21
CA ALA A 143 -15.26 -6.64 -0.20
C ALA A 143 -16.58 -6.12 -0.82
N ASP A 144 -17.60 -5.93 0.03
CA ASP A 144 -18.85 -5.27 -0.37
C ASP A 144 -18.67 -3.75 -0.42
N GLY A 145 -19.35 -3.08 -1.36
CA GLY A 145 -19.36 -1.62 -1.44
C GLY A 145 -19.93 -0.93 -0.20
N THR A 146 -19.26 0.14 0.24
CA THR A 146 -19.64 0.90 1.46
C THR A 146 -20.39 2.19 1.18
N ASN A 147 -20.56 2.58 -0.09
CA ASN A 147 -21.07 3.88 -0.54
C ASN A 147 -20.28 5.06 0.04
N GLN A 148 -18.97 4.89 0.24
CA GLN A 148 -18.09 5.91 0.83
C GLN A 148 -17.17 6.60 -0.20
N GLY A 149 -17.28 6.23 -1.47
CA GLY A 149 -16.43 6.74 -2.56
C GLY A 149 -15.06 6.07 -2.63
N PHE A 150 -14.92 4.84 -2.10
CA PHE A 150 -13.69 4.05 -2.12
C PHE A 150 -13.87 2.79 -2.96
N ASP A 151 -12.81 2.37 -3.65
CA ASP A 151 -12.73 1.03 -4.26
C ASP A 151 -12.57 0.03 -3.11
N ASN A 152 -13.69 -0.50 -2.65
CA ASN A 152 -13.77 -1.42 -1.51
C ASN A 152 -13.24 -2.79 -1.91
N ASP A 153 -13.51 -3.25 -3.13
CA ASP A 153 -13.14 -4.60 -3.56
C ASP A 153 -11.76 -4.68 -4.25
N CYS A 154 -11.00 -3.57 -4.27
CA CYS A 154 -9.66 -3.41 -4.82
C CYS A 154 -9.55 -3.87 -6.29
N ASN A 155 -10.62 -3.79 -7.07
CA ASN A 155 -10.62 -4.25 -8.46
C ASN A 155 -10.14 -3.17 -9.47
N GLY A 156 -9.85 -1.97 -8.98
CA GLY A 156 -9.41 -0.81 -9.77
C GLY A 156 -10.55 -0.05 -10.45
N LEU A 157 -11.81 -0.39 -10.17
CA LEU A 157 -13.01 0.21 -10.73
C LEU A 157 -14.02 0.49 -9.62
N LEU A 158 -14.59 1.70 -9.63
CA LEU A 158 -15.66 2.05 -8.72
C LEU A 158 -17.02 1.58 -9.26
N SER A 159 -17.69 0.76 -8.47
CA SER A 159 -19.04 0.26 -8.68
C SER A 159 -20.11 1.18 -8.06
N PRO A 160 -21.38 1.06 -8.47
CA PRO A 160 -22.47 1.88 -7.93
C PRO A 160 -22.65 1.80 -6.42
N ASP A 161 -22.31 0.66 -5.81
CA ASP A 161 -22.38 0.38 -4.38
C ASP A 161 -21.17 0.88 -3.58
N GLU A 162 -20.14 1.37 -4.27
CA GLU A 162 -18.95 1.99 -3.69
C GLU A 162 -19.01 3.52 -3.71
N LEU A 163 -19.73 4.10 -4.67
CA LEU A 163 -19.87 5.56 -4.83
C LEU A 163 -20.63 6.21 -3.66
N THR A 164 -20.22 7.42 -3.29
CA THR A 164 -20.91 8.22 -2.27
C THR A 164 -21.76 9.33 -2.90
N THR A 165 -22.56 10.02 -2.09
CA THR A 165 -23.20 11.28 -2.48
C THR A 165 -22.33 12.44 -2.02
N CYS A 166 -21.95 13.31 -2.94
CA CYS A 166 -21.11 14.46 -2.65
C CYS A 166 -21.89 15.75 -2.87
N LEU A 167 -21.79 16.68 -1.92
CA LEU A 167 -22.31 18.03 -2.10
C LEU A 167 -21.30 18.91 -2.82
N ALA A 168 -20.01 18.58 -2.73
CA ALA A 168 -18.90 19.38 -3.22
C ALA A 168 -18.58 19.23 -4.72
N ASP A 169 -19.32 18.41 -5.47
CA ASP A 169 -19.12 18.21 -6.92
C ASP A 169 -19.76 19.37 -7.68
N MET A 170 -18.97 20.42 -7.92
CA MET A 170 -19.46 21.69 -8.43
C MET A 170 -19.50 21.75 -9.95
N ASN A 171 -18.73 20.89 -10.63
CA ASN A 171 -18.70 20.81 -12.09
C ASN A 171 -19.46 19.58 -12.64
N THR A 172 -19.98 18.72 -11.77
CA THR A 172 -20.75 17.50 -12.08
C THR A 172 -19.95 16.46 -12.88
N ASP A 173 -18.65 16.36 -12.63
CA ASP A 173 -17.76 15.37 -13.25
C ASP A 173 -17.57 14.11 -12.40
N GLN A 174 -18.33 13.97 -11.31
CA GLN A 174 -18.38 12.81 -10.42
C GLN A 174 -17.11 12.60 -9.58
N ILE A 175 -16.23 13.60 -9.49
CA ILE A 175 -15.05 13.55 -8.63
C ILE A 175 -14.83 14.89 -7.94
N ILE A 176 -14.62 14.88 -6.61
CA ILE A 176 -14.30 16.12 -5.90
C ILE A 176 -12.82 16.43 -6.08
N GLY A 177 -12.52 17.34 -7.00
CA GLY A 177 -11.15 17.61 -7.43
C GLY A 177 -10.70 19.05 -7.29
N THR A 178 -9.56 19.33 -7.93
CA THR A 178 -9.04 20.70 -8.01
C THR A 178 -9.96 21.59 -8.84
N ALA A 179 -10.69 21.04 -9.81
CA ALA A 179 -11.65 21.78 -10.61
C ALA A 179 -12.78 22.34 -9.74
N ASP A 180 -13.34 21.53 -8.84
CA ASP A 180 -14.36 21.94 -7.88
C ASP A 180 -13.82 22.93 -6.87
N LEU A 181 -12.58 22.71 -6.39
CA LEU A 181 -11.93 23.66 -5.50
C LEU A 181 -11.78 25.03 -6.15
N LEU A 182 -11.43 25.10 -7.44
CA LEU A 182 -11.32 26.37 -8.16
C LEU A 182 -12.67 27.06 -8.31
N ILE A 183 -13.75 26.30 -8.53
CA ILE A 183 -15.10 26.83 -8.58
C ILE A 183 -15.52 27.36 -7.19
N PHE A 184 -15.28 26.58 -6.14
CA PHE A 184 -15.52 26.94 -4.74
C PHE A 184 -14.77 28.23 -4.36
N LEU A 185 -13.49 28.34 -4.70
CA LEU A 185 -12.68 29.53 -4.43
C LEU A 185 -13.18 30.78 -5.18
N GLY A 186 -13.90 30.62 -6.30
CA GLY A 186 -14.61 31.71 -6.98
C GLY A 186 -15.80 32.26 -6.18
N ALA A 187 -16.38 31.45 -5.29
CA ALA A 187 -17.46 31.84 -4.38
C ALA A 187 -16.97 32.15 -2.95
N PHE A 188 -15.71 31.88 -2.62
CA PHE A 188 -15.19 32.04 -1.27
C PHE A 188 -15.29 33.49 -0.76
N ASN A 189 -15.74 33.65 0.49
CA ASN A 189 -16.05 34.93 1.13
C ASN A 189 -17.22 35.69 0.47
N CYS A 190 -18.09 34.99 -0.25
CA CYS A 190 -19.37 35.53 -0.69
C CYS A 190 -20.38 35.55 0.47
N ASN A 191 -21.09 36.68 0.61
CA ASN A 191 -22.06 36.92 1.69
C ASN A 191 -23.45 37.37 1.18
N ASP A 192 -23.67 37.40 -0.14
CA ASP A 192 -24.94 37.79 -0.77
C ASP A 192 -24.99 37.24 -2.21
N ASN A 193 -26.10 36.59 -2.59
CA ASN A 193 -26.36 36.07 -3.93
C ASN A 193 -25.26 35.13 -4.48
N CYS A 194 -24.74 34.26 -3.60
CA CYS A 194 -23.67 33.32 -3.89
C CYS A 194 -24.12 32.21 -4.84
N LEU A 195 -23.17 31.52 -5.48
CA LEU A 195 -23.46 30.27 -6.17
C LEU A 195 -24.13 29.32 -5.17
N GLU A 196 -25.40 29.00 -5.38
CA GLU A 196 -26.24 28.20 -4.44
C GLU A 196 -25.66 26.81 -4.13
N GLY A 197 -24.62 26.37 -4.86
CA GLY A 197 -23.91 25.12 -4.61
C GLY A 197 -22.60 25.22 -3.80
N ALA A 198 -22.25 26.39 -3.23
CA ALA A 198 -20.99 26.55 -2.47
C ALA A 198 -21.17 26.74 -0.95
N ASP A 199 -22.40 26.98 -0.49
CA ASP A 199 -22.78 27.04 0.93
C ASP A 199 -23.27 25.65 1.36
N PHE A 200 -22.34 24.83 1.86
CA PHE A 200 -22.60 23.41 2.14
C PHE A 200 -23.26 23.21 3.51
N ASN A 201 -23.04 24.14 4.46
CA ASN A 201 -23.66 24.06 5.78
C ASN A 201 -24.98 24.85 5.88
N ASN A 202 -25.36 25.58 4.83
CA ASN A 202 -26.55 26.43 4.73
C ASN A 202 -26.59 27.55 5.79
N ASP A 203 -25.44 28.14 6.13
CA ASP A 203 -25.36 29.25 7.09
C ASP A 203 -25.48 30.63 6.43
N GLY A 204 -25.57 30.68 5.09
CA GLY A 204 -25.77 31.88 4.29
C GLY A 204 -24.47 32.61 3.93
N VAL A 205 -23.31 32.06 4.28
CA VAL A 205 -22.00 32.54 3.82
C VAL A 205 -21.18 31.41 3.21
N VAL A 206 -20.31 31.72 2.25
CA VAL A 206 -19.34 30.74 1.73
C VAL A 206 -18.01 31.01 2.41
N GLY A 207 -17.64 30.19 3.40
CA GLY A 207 -16.52 30.46 4.29
C GLY A 207 -15.63 29.25 4.58
N ALA A 208 -14.88 29.37 5.68
CA ALA A 208 -14.00 28.30 6.13
C ALA A 208 -14.77 27.04 6.56
N SER A 209 -16.00 27.20 7.05
CA SER A 209 -16.88 26.09 7.40
C SER A 209 -17.20 25.23 6.17
N ASP A 210 -17.55 25.85 5.05
CA ASP A 210 -17.82 25.17 3.78
C ASP A 210 -16.55 24.58 3.19
N LEU A 211 -15.42 25.28 3.33
CA LEU A 211 -14.13 24.73 2.90
C LEU A 211 -13.78 23.45 3.67
N LEU A 212 -14.12 23.35 4.97
CA LEU A 212 -13.88 22.13 5.74
C LEU A 212 -14.78 20.97 5.27
N ILE A 213 -16.03 21.26 4.87
CA ILE A 213 -16.92 20.25 4.28
C ILE A 213 -16.37 19.80 2.92
N PHE A 214 -15.98 20.75 2.06
CA PHE A 214 -15.31 20.48 0.80
C PHE A 214 -14.09 19.57 0.97
N LEU A 215 -13.20 19.93 1.91
CA LEU A 215 -11.98 19.16 2.18
C LEU A 215 -12.26 17.79 2.78
N SER A 216 -13.42 17.59 3.41
CA SER A 216 -13.83 16.26 3.88
C SER A 216 -14.30 15.33 2.75
N GLU A 217 -14.73 15.90 1.62
CA GLU A 217 -15.15 15.15 0.43
C GLU A 217 -14.06 15.11 -0.65
N PHE A 218 -12.91 15.78 -0.44
CA PHE A 218 -11.87 15.90 -1.46
C PHE A 218 -11.27 14.54 -1.86
N GLY A 219 -11.27 14.26 -3.16
CA GLY A 219 -10.83 12.99 -3.73
C GLY A 219 -11.88 11.89 -3.73
N LEU A 220 -13.09 12.14 -3.21
CA LEU A 220 -14.20 11.19 -3.30
C LEU A 220 -14.78 11.15 -4.72
N PHE A 221 -15.30 9.97 -5.06
CA PHE A 221 -16.05 9.74 -6.29
C PHE A 221 -17.54 9.64 -5.98
N CYS A 222 -18.34 10.28 -6.82
CA CYS A 222 -19.70 10.68 -6.50
C CYS A 222 -20.72 10.10 -7.49
N PHE A 223 -21.98 9.98 -7.06
CA PHE A 223 -23.11 9.57 -7.89
C PHE A 223 -23.86 10.74 -8.52
#